data_AF-A0A4R5K1H8-F1
#
_entry.id   AF-A0A4R5K1H8-F1
#
_cell.length_a   1.000
_cell.length_b   1.000
_cell.length_c   1.000
_cell.angle_alpha   90.00
_cell.angle_beta   90.00
_cell.angle_gamma   90.00
#
_symmetry.space_group_name_H-M   'P 1'
#
loop_
_entity.id
_entity.type
_entity.pdbx_description
1 polymer ?
#
loop_
_entity_poly.entity_id
_entity_poly.type
_entity_poly.pdbx_seq_one_letter_code
_entity_poly.pdbx_strand_id
1 'polypeptide(L)'
;MKRTLAKHQLYRHFDASGRLLYVGISNSAISRLSQHRRTSAWAEDIAYVKIENYPSEALAKEAEKNAIGDEAPLFNINHQLPDRGLTAAKKRGKITAKDPSYDVRNVAHCIRDTAAILARIAIAAENVAIEGDLQASTFLSISFILPNGAFAEELGLDELFEAPAPKLAPSYRILLVTGVETHAPGAEATNCRVSIISPWWLTHLCTENLGKRKDYDQAYSADIVKSISSYNRVIQHLFSRVESL
;
A
#
# COMPACT_ATOMS: atom_id res chain seq x y z
N MET A 1 -29.94 -18.05 -4.86
CA MET A 1 -28.59 -18.62 -5.06
C MET A 1 -27.55 -17.59 -4.66
N LYS A 2 -26.82 -17.78 -3.56
CA LYS A 2 -25.70 -16.91 -3.20
C LYS A 2 -24.52 -17.26 -4.14
N ARG A 3 -24.15 -16.35 -5.05
CA ARG A 3 -22.91 -16.46 -5.82
C ARG A 3 -21.76 -16.33 -4.83
N THR A 4 -21.08 -17.42 -4.52
CA THR A 4 -19.81 -17.39 -3.81
C THR A 4 -18.81 -16.70 -4.74
N LEU A 5 -18.60 -15.40 -4.55
CA LEU A 5 -17.55 -14.66 -5.25
C LEU A 5 -16.23 -15.32 -4.83
N ALA A 6 -15.54 -15.93 -5.80
CA ALA A 6 -14.24 -16.55 -5.56
C ALA A 6 -13.30 -15.50 -4.95
N LYS A 7 -12.76 -15.81 -3.77
CA LYS A 7 -11.94 -14.89 -3.00
C LYS A 7 -10.52 -14.73 -3.56
N HIS A 8 -10.15 -15.41 -4.64
CA HIS A 8 -8.78 -15.41 -5.14
C HIS A 8 -8.78 -15.16 -6.64
N GLN A 9 -8.48 -13.93 -7.02
CA GLN A 9 -8.51 -13.45 -8.40
C GLN A 9 -7.10 -13.18 -8.90
N LEU A 10 -6.71 -13.84 -9.97
CA LEU A 10 -5.56 -13.47 -10.77
C LEU A 10 -6.00 -12.42 -11.78
N TYR A 11 -5.34 -11.26 -11.79
CA TYR A 11 -5.63 -10.20 -12.73
C TYR A 11 -4.42 -9.89 -13.60
N ARG A 12 -4.71 -9.59 -14.86
CA ARG A 12 -3.74 -9.26 -15.91
C ARG A 12 -4.11 -7.90 -16.50
N HIS A 13 -3.18 -6.95 -16.47
CA HIS A 13 -3.35 -5.63 -17.07
C HIS A 13 -2.66 -5.57 -18.42
N PHE A 14 -3.38 -5.11 -19.45
CA PHE A 14 -2.88 -5.02 -20.82
C PHE A 14 -2.99 -3.60 -21.35
N ASP A 15 -2.06 -3.23 -22.23
CA ASP A 15 -2.17 -2.00 -23.01
C ASP A 15 -3.04 -2.15 -24.26
N ALA A 16 -3.23 -1.04 -24.98
CA ALA A 16 -4.05 -1.00 -26.19
C ALA A 16 -3.50 -1.86 -27.33
N SER A 17 -2.20 -2.20 -27.31
CA SER A 17 -1.57 -3.11 -28.27
C SER A 17 -1.69 -4.59 -27.88
N GLY A 18 -2.29 -4.88 -26.73
CA GLY A 18 -2.42 -6.23 -26.18
C GLY A 18 -1.18 -6.72 -25.43
N ARG A 19 -0.21 -5.85 -25.12
CA ARG A 19 0.98 -6.23 -24.35
C ARG A 19 0.64 -6.36 -22.87
N LEU A 20 1.14 -7.41 -22.23
CA LEU A 20 0.97 -7.62 -20.80
C LEU A 20 1.86 -6.64 -20.00
N LEU A 21 1.21 -5.77 -19.23
CA LEU A 21 1.86 -4.77 -18.39
C LEU A 21 2.17 -5.33 -17.00
N TYR A 22 1.19 -5.98 -16.38
CA TYR A 22 1.29 -6.45 -15.01
C TYR A 22 0.38 -7.64 -14.75
N VAL A 23 0.81 -8.52 -13.86
CA VAL A 23 0.06 -9.64 -13.32
C VAL A 23 0.07 -9.58 -11.80
N GLY A 24 -1.05 -9.88 -11.16
CA GLY A 24 -1.10 -9.97 -9.70
C GLY A 24 -2.28 -10.78 -9.20
N ILE A 25 -2.25 -11.20 -7.94
CA ILE A 25 -3.41 -11.80 -7.26
C ILE A 25 -4.03 -10.88 -6.21
N SER A 26 -5.34 -11.02 -5.99
CA SER A 26 -6.07 -10.31 -4.94
C SER A 26 -7.42 -10.94 -4.66
N ASN A 27 -8.04 -10.55 -3.54
CA ASN A 27 -9.43 -10.85 -3.27
C ASN A 27 -10.40 -9.94 -4.06
N SER A 28 -9.90 -8.83 -4.63
CA SER A 28 -10.64 -7.94 -5.53
C SER A 28 -9.70 -7.29 -6.55
N ALA A 29 -9.73 -7.80 -7.78
CA ALA A 29 -8.96 -7.27 -8.90
C ALA A 29 -9.36 -5.82 -9.25
N ILE A 30 -10.63 -5.46 -9.06
CA ILE A 30 -11.14 -4.11 -9.33
C ILE A 30 -10.56 -3.11 -8.31
N SER A 31 -10.53 -3.48 -7.03
CA SER A 31 -9.90 -2.65 -5.99
C SER A 31 -8.41 -2.46 -6.26
N ARG A 32 -7.72 -3.51 -6.73
CA ARG A 32 -6.30 -3.43 -7.14
C ARG A 32 -6.08 -2.58 -8.39
N LEU A 33 -6.98 -2.63 -9.37
CA LEU A 33 -6.90 -1.73 -10.52
C LEU A 33 -6.98 -0.26 -10.09
N SER A 34 -7.95 0.07 -9.23
CA SER A 34 -8.06 1.43 -8.67
C SER A 34 -6.78 1.84 -7.97
N GLN A 35 -6.17 0.94 -7.18
CA GLN A 35 -4.88 1.19 -6.55
C GLN A 35 -3.75 1.44 -7.57
N HIS A 36 -3.63 0.60 -8.61
CA HIS A 36 -2.61 0.78 -9.65
C HIS A 36 -2.74 2.14 -10.34
N ARG A 37 -3.97 2.60 -10.64
CA ARG A 37 -4.21 3.93 -11.23
C ARG A 37 -3.67 5.09 -10.39
N ARG A 38 -3.58 4.95 -9.06
CA ARG A 38 -3.03 5.99 -8.19
C ARG A 38 -1.51 5.93 -8.04
N THR A 39 -0.94 4.72 -8.09
CA THR A 39 0.44 4.48 -7.63
C THR A 39 1.43 4.16 -8.73
N SER A 40 0.96 3.61 -9.85
CA SER A 40 1.79 3.15 -10.94
C SER A 40 1.77 4.14 -12.11
N ALA A 41 2.95 4.61 -12.53
CA ALA A 41 3.06 5.50 -13.70
C ALA A 41 2.55 4.85 -15.01
N TRP A 42 2.52 3.50 -15.07
CA TRP A 42 2.04 2.73 -16.21
C TRP A 42 0.53 2.46 -16.19
N ALA A 43 -0.18 2.83 -15.13
CA ALA A 43 -1.60 2.46 -15.02
C ALA A 43 -2.51 3.26 -15.98
N GLU A 44 -2.03 4.39 -16.49
CA GLU A 44 -2.68 5.12 -17.57
C GLU A 44 -2.61 4.38 -18.92
N ASP A 45 -1.63 3.48 -19.07
CA ASP A 45 -1.47 2.66 -20.28
C ASP A 45 -2.41 1.44 -20.30
N ILE A 46 -3.16 1.17 -19.23
CA ILE A 46 -4.06 0.02 -19.14
C ILE A 46 -5.28 0.26 -20.04
N ALA A 47 -5.42 -0.54 -21.08
CA ALA A 47 -6.59 -0.54 -21.96
C ALA A 47 -7.65 -1.56 -21.51
N TYR A 48 -7.24 -2.75 -21.04
CA TYR A 48 -8.17 -3.74 -20.53
C TYR A 48 -7.54 -4.66 -19.48
N VAL A 49 -8.40 -5.31 -18.70
CA VAL A 49 -8.01 -6.21 -17.61
C VAL A 49 -8.68 -7.56 -17.82
N LYS A 50 -7.91 -8.66 -17.75
CA LYS A 50 -8.46 -10.02 -17.65
C LYS A 50 -8.41 -10.47 -16.20
N ILE A 51 -9.49 -11.10 -15.74
CA ILE A 51 -9.62 -11.59 -14.36
C ILE A 51 -10.00 -13.05 -14.40
N GLU A 52 -9.20 -13.89 -13.74
CA GLU A 52 -9.43 -15.32 -13.58
C GLU A 52 -9.62 -15.65 -12.10
N ASN A 53 -10.59 -16.50 -11.80
CA ASN A 53 -10.98 -16.84 -10.44
C ASN A 53 -10.45 -18.22 -10.07
N TYR A 54 -9.81 -18.33 -8.90
CA TYR A 54 -9.29 -19.57 -8.36
C TYR A 54 -10.03 -19.95 -7.07
N PRO A 55 -10.21 -21.27 -6.83
CA PRO A 55 -10.91 -21.74 -5.64
C PRO A 55 -10.08 -21.64 -4.36
N SER A 56 -8.75 -21.45 -4.47
CA SER A 56 -7.85 -21.28 -3.33
C SER A 56 -6.73 -20.27 -3.62
N GLU A 57 -6.20 -19.67 -2.57
CA GLU A 57 -5.06 -18.75 -2.65
C GLU A 57 -3.81 -19.44 -3.18
N ALA A 58 -3.57 -20.69 -2.81
CA ALA A 58 -2.41 -21.47 -3.25
C ALA A 58 -2.40 -21.65 -4.79
N LEU A 59 -3.56 -21.97 -5.37
CA LEU A 59 -3.70 -22.10 -6.83
C LEU A 59 -3.55 -20.75 -7.53
N ALA A 60 -4.05 -19.67 -6.93
CA ALA A 60 -3.87 -18.32 -7.48
C ALA A 60 -2.39 -17.91 -7.48
N LYS A 61 -1.64 -18.18 -6.39
CA LYS A 61 -0.19 -17.92 -6.29
C LYS A 61 0.62 -18.72 -7.31
N GLU A 62 0.28 -19.99 -7.50
CA GLU A 62 0.93 -20.83 -8.51
C GLU A 62 0.66 -20.30 -9.93
N ALA A 63 -0.58 -19.93 -10.22
CA ALA A 63 -0.96 -19.34 -11.50
C ALA A 63 -0.30 -17.97 -11.74
N GLU A 64 -0.17 -17.14 -10.72
CA GLU A 64 0.57 -15.86 -10.78
C GLU A 64 2.04 -16.10 -11.14
N LYS A 65 2.67 -17.06 -10.46
CA LYS A 65 4.07 -17.43 -10.71
C LYS A 65 4.27 -17.91 -12.14
N ASN A 66 3.40 -18.80 -12.63
CA ASN A 66 3.45 -19.29 -14.01
C ASN A 66 3.24 -18.16 -15.01
N ALA A 67 2.25 -17.28 -14.79
CA ALA A 67 1.99 -16.14 -15.65
C ALA A 67 3.17 -15.16 -15.72
N ILE A 68 3.86 -14.90 -14.59
CA ILE A 68 5.06 -14.05 -14.59
C ILE A 68 6.19 -14.72 -15.39
N GLY A 69 6.36 -16.03 -15.26
CA GLY A 69 7.39 -16.78 -15.96
C GLY A 69 7.14 -16.88 -17.47
N ASP A 70 5.92 -17.24 -17.87
CA ASP A 70 5.56 -17.56 -19.26
C ASP A 70 5.21 -16.32 -20.08
N GLU A 71 4.53 -15.34 -19.48
CA GLU A 71 4.00 -14.17 -20.18
C GLU A 71 4.88 -12.91 -20.04
N ALA A 72 5.92 -12.98 -19.19
CA ALA A 72 6.92 -11.92 -18.96
C ALA A 72 6.36 -10.48 -18.87
N PRO A 73 5.46 -10.21 -17.90
CA PRO A 73 4.85 -8.89 -17.70
C PRO A 73 5.89 -7.78 -17.52
N LEU A 74 5.67 -6.65 -18.21
CA LEU A 74 6.63 -5.54 -18.26
C LEU A 74 7.01 -4.96 -16.89
N PHE A 75 6.06 -4.93 -15.96
CA PHE A 75 6.20 -4.24 -14.66
C PHE A 75 6.17 -5.17 -13.44
N ASN A 76 6.25 -6.49 -13.62
CA ASN A 76 6.43 -7.45 -12.51
C ASN A 76 7.92 -7.61 -12.17
N ILE A 77 8.48 -6.65 -11.43
CA ILE A 77 9.93 -6.54 -11.21
C ILE A 77 10.44 -7.49 -10.09
N ASN A 78 9.58 -8.12 -9.30
CA ASN A 78 9.99 -8.99 -8.19
C ASN A 78 10.25 -10.47 -8.54
N HIS A 79 10.08 -10.89 -9.81
CA HIS A 79 10.32 -12.29 -10.22
C HIS A 79 11.01 -12.43 -11.59
N GLN A 80 11.63 -11.38 -12.11
CA GLN A 80 12.43 -11.52 -13.34
C GLN A 80 13.79 -12.14 -13.00
N LEU A 81 13.96 -13.41 -13.39
CA LEU A 81 15.27 -14.02 -13.55
C LEU A 81 16.13 -13.16 -14.47
N PRO A 82 17.45 -13.09 -14.24
CA PRO A 82 18.31 -12.20 -15.00
C PRO A 82 18.43 -12.71 -16.44
N ASP A 83 18.18 -11.76 -17.35
CA ASP A 83 18.73 -11.65 -18.69
C ASP A 83 18.14 -12.53 -19.80
N ARG A 84 17.34 -11.89 -20.68
CA ARG A 84 17.44 -12.11 -22.14
C ARG A 84 17.20 -10.79 -22.86
N GLY A 85 18.25 -10.34 -23.54
CA GLY A 85 18.33 -9.05 -24.20
C GLY A 85 17.27 -8.80 -25.27
N LEU A 86 16.83 -7.54 -25.33
CA LEU A 86 16.36 -6.91 -26.54
C LEU A 86 16.99 -5.52 -26.65
N THR A 87 17.61 -5.33 -27.81
CA THR A 87 18.42 -4.21 -28.26
C THR A 87 17.57 -2.99 -28.68
N ALA A 88 18.25 -1.84 -28.70
CA ALA A 88 18.00 -0.65 -29.51
C ALA A 88 16.86 0.35 -29.14
N ALA A 89 17.26 1.29 -28.29
CA ALA A 89 17.26 2.75 -28.52
C ALA A 89 16.00 3.50 -28.98
N LYS A 90 15.54 4.42 -28.12
CA LYS A 90 15.11 5.77 -28.54
C LYS A 90 15.75 6.83 -27.64
N LYS A 91 16.46 7.76 -28.30
CA LYS A 91 17.29 8.84 -27.74
C LYS A 91 16.56 9.64 -26.64
N ARG A 92 17.04 9.53 -25.40
CA ARG A 92 16.74 10.51 -24.34
C ARG A 92 17.70 11.69 -24.48
N GLY A 93 17.12 12.88 -24.60
CA GLY A 93 17.87 14.13 -24.44
C GLY A 93 18.64 14.13 -23.12
N LYS A 94 19.84 14.71 -23.14
CA LYS A 94 20.68 14.93 -21.96
C LYS A 94 19.89 15.74 -20.93
N ILE A 95 19.33 15.06 -19.93
CA ILE A 95 18.98 15.66 -18.64
C ILE A 95 20.23 15.46 -17.78
N THR A 96 21.00 16.52 -17.63
CA THR A 96 22.11 16.58 -16.69
C THR A 96 21.60 16.32 -15.28
N ALA A 97 22.22 15.33 -14.63
CA ALA A 97 21.91 14.89 -13.28
C ALA A 97 21.90 16.04 -12.28
N LYS A 98 20.70 16.47 -11.88
CA LYS A 98 20.47 17.06 -10.56
C LYS A 98 19.76 15.98 -9.76
N ASP A 99 20.45 15.53 -8.72
CA ASP A 99 20.09 14.53 -7.72
C ASP A 99 18.56 14.32 -7.60
N PRO A 100 18.01 13.10 -7.75
CA PRO A 100 16.61 12.83 -7.44
C PRO A 100 16.43 12.98 -5.93
N SER A 101 16.26 14.21 -5.46
CA SER A 101 16.24 14.55 -4.05
C SER A 101 15.08 13.83 -3.37
N TYR A 102 15.41 12.83 -2.56
CA TYR A 102 14.49 12.11 -1.71
C TYR A 102 13.88 13.10 -0.69
N ASP A 103 12.56 13.26 -0.68
CA ASP A 103 11.88 14.19 0.23
C ASP A 103 11.62 13.53 1.59
N VAL A 104 12.67 13.41 2.39
CA VAL A 104 12.61 12.79 3.73
C VAL A 104 11.65 13.51 4.67
N ARG A 105 11.51 14.84 4.50
CA ARG A 105 10.56 15.61 5.31
C ARG A 105 9.13 15.26 4.95
N ASN A 106 8.81 15.10 3.67
CA ASN A 106 7.51 14.59 3.24
C ASN A 106 7.23 13.20 3.80
N VAL A 107 8.20 12.28 3.73
CA VAL A 107 8.05 10.92 4.29
C VAL A 107 7.76 10.97 5.79
N ALA A 108 8.53 11.76 6.54
CA ALA A 108 8.34 11.93 7.97
C ALA A 108 6.98 12.56 8.31
N HIS A 109 6.54 13.58 7.55
CA HIS A 109 5.21 14.18 7.70
C HIS A 109 4.09 13.17 7.48
N CYS A 110 4.09 12.46 6.34
CA CYS A 110 3.05 11.46 6.04
C CYS A 110 2.94 10.39 7.13
N ILE A 111 4.07 9.91 7.68
CA ILE A 111 4.07 8.93 8.77
C ILE A 111 3.41 9.52 10.03
N ARG A 112 3.74 10.76 10.39
CA ARG A 112 3.17 11.41 11.58
C ARG A 112 1.69 11.71 11.42
N ASP A 113 1.27 12.23 10.27
CA ASP A 113 -0.12 12.57 10.01
C ASP A 113 -0.99 11.30 10.04
N THR A 114 -0.52 10.22 9.41
CA THR A 114 -1.18 8.91 9.48
C THR A 114 -1.29 8.43 10.94
N ALA A 115 -0.21 8.54 11.73
CA ALA A 115 -0.23 8.14 13.14
C ALA A 115 -1.23 8.98 13.96
N ALA A 116 -1.30 10.29 13.71
CA ALA A 116 -2.20 11.20 14.41
C ALA A 116 -3.67 10.88 14.11
N ILE A 117 -4.01 10.64 12.84
CA ILE A 117 -5.36 10.26 12.44
C ILE A 117 -5.74 8.91 13.06
N LEU A 118 -4.86 7.91 13.00
CA LEU A 118 -5.09 6.61 13.66
C LEU A 118 -5.30 6.75 15.17
N ALA A 119 -4.51 7.60 15.84
CA ALA A 119 -4.68 7.87 17.26
C ALA A 119 -6.02 8.55 17.58
N ARG A 120 -6.47 9.50 16.75
CA ARG A 120 -7.78 10.15 16.88
C ARG A 120 -8.92 9.13 16.77
N ILE A 121 -8.89 8.26 15.75
CA ILE A 121 -9.88 7.20 15.58
C ILE A 121 -9.82 6.22 16.76
N ALA A 122 -8.62 5.85 17.20
CA ALA A 122 -8.42 4.99 18.35
C ALA A 122 -9.09 5.55 19.61
N ILE A 123 -8.91 6.85 19.91
CA ILE A 123 -9.51 7.48 21.10
C ILE A 123 -11.04 7.44 21.04
N ALA A 124 -11.62 7.66 19.85
CA ALA A 124 -13.07 7.63 19.66
C ALA A 124 -13.67 6.21 19.68
N ALA A 125 -12.89 5.19 19.31
CA ALA A 125 -13.39 3.82 19.19
C ALA A 125 -13.73 3.21 20.55
N GLU A 126 -14.92 2.60 20.64
CA GLU A 126 -15.36 1.79 21.78
C GLU A 126 -14.59 0.47 21.82
N ASN A 127 -14.39 -0.15 20.65
CA ASN A 127 -13.71 -1.43 20.51
C ASN A 127 -12.78 -1.42 19.27
N VAL A 128 -11.69 -2.17 19.35
CA VAL A 128 -10.68 -2.32 18.30
C VAL A 128 -10.40 -3.82 18.12
N ALA A 129 -10.40 -4.26 16.87
CA ALA A 129 -9.93 -5.59 16.48
C ALA A 129 -8.80 -5.46 15.46
N ILE A 130 -7.78 -6.33 15.55
CA ILE A 130 -6.63 -6.32 14.65
C ILE A 130 -6.42 -7.71 14.07
N GLU A 131 -6.30 -7.78 12.75
CA GLU A 131 -5.90 -8.97 12.00
C GLU A 131 -4.50 -8.76 11.41
N GLY A 132 -3.60 -9.70 11.70
CA GLY A 132 -2.22 -9.69 11.24
C GLY A 132 -1.21 -9.83 12.37
N ASP A 133 -0.02 -10.31 12.02
CA ASP A 133 1.12 -10.46 12.91
C ASP A 133 2.00 -9.21 12.85
N LEU A 134 2.23 -8.58 14.01
CA LEU A 134 3.02 -7.35 14.12
C LEU A 134 4.48 -7.50 13.63
N GLN A 135 5.04 -8.70 13.74
CA GLN A 135 6.44 -9.01 13.43
C GLN A 135 6.61 -9.64 12.04
N ALA A 136 5.58 -10.28 11.50
CA ALA A 136 5.68 -11.02 10.24
C ALA A 136 4.82 -10.44 9.09
N SER A 137 3.76 -9.68 9.39
CA SER A 137 2.86 -9.18 8.35
C SER A 137 3.37 -7.88 7.74
N THR A 138 3.22 -7.75 6.42
CA THR A 138 3.49 -6.50 5.70
C THR A 138 2.47 -5.42 6.03
N PHE A 139 1.20 -5.82 6.14
CA PHE A 139 0.06 -4.96 6.46
C PHE A 139 -0.75 -5.55 7.60
N LEU A 140 -1.35 -4.68 8.40
CA LEU A 140 -2.27 -5.00 9.49
C LEU A 140 -3.65 -4.47 9.11
N SER A 141 -4.69 -5.28 9.32
CA SER A 141 -6.06 -4.82 9.15
C SER A 141 -6.68 -4.53 10.51
N ILE A 142 -7.08 -3.29 10.73
CA ILE A 142 -7.63 -2.80 11.98
C ILE A 142 -9.10 -2.48 11.74
N SER A 143 -9.98 -3.02 12.58
CA SER A 143 -11.40 -2.69 12.59
C SER A 143 -11.71 -1.92 13.87
N PHE A 144 -12.40 -0.78 13.72
CA PHE A 144 -12.82 0.09 14.80
C PHE A 144 -14.34 0.05 14.91
N ILE A 145 -14.85 -0.20 16.11
CA ILE A 145 -16.25 0.01 16.45
C ILE A 145 -16.35 1.39 17.09
N LEU A 146 -17.13 2.27 16.49
CA LEU A 146 -17.26 3.67 16.89
C LEU A 146 -18.65 3.92 17.49
N PRO A 147 -18.78 4.87 18.43
CA PRO A 147 -20.05 5.18 19.06
C PRO A 147 -21.06 5.72 18.04
N ASN A 148 -22.35 5.59 18.36
CA ASN A 148 -23.41 6.19 17.56
C ASN A 148 -23.22 7.72 17.47
N GLY A 149 -23.47 8.29 16.29
CA GLY A 149 -23.22 9.71 16.01
C GLY A 149 -21.75 10.06 15.75
N ALA A 150 -20.86 9.08 15.58
CA ALA A 150 -19.51 9.33 15.06
C ALA A 150 -19.55 9.52 13.55
N PHE A 151 -19.09 10.69 13.08
CA PHE A 151 -19.05 11.03 11.65
C PHE A 151 -17.64 10.87 11.07
N ALA A 152 -17.58 10.41 9.81
CA ALA A 152 -16.32 10.11 9.14
C ALA A 152 -15.41 11.35 9.00
N GLU A 153 -16.00 12.52 8.79
CA GLU A 153 -15.31 13.80 8.62
C GLU A 153 -14.68 14.29 9.94
N GLU A 154 -15.36 14.12 11.07
CA GLU A 154 -14.84 14.53 12.39
C GLU A 154 -13.64 13.67 12.80
N LEU A 155 -13.63 12.41 12.37
CA LEU A 155 -12.54 11.46 12.59
C LEU A 155 -11.43 11.59 11.53
N GLY A 156 -11.67 12.35 10.45
CA GLY A 156 -10.82 12.48 9.26
C GLY A 156 -10.48 11.14 8.61
N LEU A 157 -11.48 10.28 8.46
CA LEU A 157 -11.34 9.01 7.75
C LEU A 157 -11.10 9.22 6.25
N ASP A 158 -11.65 10.29 5.70
CA ASP A 158 -11.40 10.79 4.35
C ASP A 158 -9.95 11.27 4.20
N GLU A 159 -9.42 12.00 5.18
CA GLU A 159 -8.00 12.42 5.21
C GLU A 159 -7.06 11.20 5.20
N LEU A 160 -7.43 10.12 5.88
CA LEU A 160 -6.68 8.87 5.91
C LEU A 160 -6.71 8.15 4.55
N PHE A 161 -7.84 8.19 3.85
CA PHE A 161 -8.01 7.59 2.53
C PHE A 161 -7.28 8.38 1.43
N GLU A 162 -7.37 9.70 1.48
CA GLU A 162 -6.74 10.63 0.52
C GLU A 162 -5.28 10.95 0.88
N ALA A 163 -4.76 10.41 2.00
CA ALA A 163 -3.40 10.64 2.44
C ALA A 163 -2.39 10.32 1.32
N PRO A 164 -1.59 11.30 0.89
CA PRO A 164 -0.66 11.08 -0.22
C PRO A 164 0.40 10.06 0.18
N ALA A 165 0.61 9.06 -0.67
CA ALA A 165 1.66 8.06 -0.46
C ALA A 165 3.03 8.77 -0.43
N PRO A 166 3.79 8.67 0.66
CA PRO A 166 5.07 9.35 0.78
C PRO A 166 6.03 8.93 -0.34
N LYS A 167 6.62 9.93 -0.98
CA LYS A 167 7.51 9.75 -2.14
C LYS A 167 8.95 9.67 -1.66
N LEU A 168 9.54 8.48 -1.77
CA LEU A 168 10.96 8.31 -1.50
C LEU A 168 11.79 8.82 -2.67
N ALA A 169 11.41 8.48 -3.89
CA ALA A 169 12.09 8.92 -5.12
C ALA A 169 11.04 9.15 -6.22
N PRO A 170 11.39 9.76 -7.38
CA PRO A 170 10.43 10.01 -8.46
C PRO A 170 9.60 8.78 -8.88
N SER A 171 10.16 7.58 -8.73
CA SER A 171 9.53 6.30 -9.09
C SER A 171 9.21 5.39 -7.91
N TYR A 172 9.42 5.81 -6.65
CA TYR A 172 9.25 4.95 -5.48
C TYR A 172 8.42 5.61 -4.39
N ARG A 173 7.35 4.93 -3.97
CA ARG A 173 6.39 5.39 -2.96
C ARG A 173 6.20 4.34 -1.87
N ILE A 174 6.06 4.78 -0.61
CA ILE A 174 5.62 3.90 0.48
C ILE A 174 4.10 4.04 0.60
N LEU A 175 3.39 2.92 0.70
CA LEU A 175 1.97 2.92 1.04
C LEU A 175 1.82 2.72 2.54
N LEU A 176 1.44 3.78 3.26
CA LEU A 176 1.16 3.71 4.69
C LEU A 176 -0.21 3.09 4.97
N VAL A 177 -1.20 3.39 4.11
CA VAL A 177 -2.56 2.87 4.17
C VAL A 177 -2.88 2.24 2.81
N THR A 178 -3.38 1.02 2.81
CA THR A 178 -3.72 0.25 1.59
C THR A 178 -5.21 0.03 1.40
N GLY A 179 -6.03 0.31 2.42
CA GLY A 179 -7.47 0.29 2.32
C GLY A 179 -8.12 0.99 3.50
N VAL A 180 -9.22 1.68 3.25
CA VAL A 180 -10.16 2.20 4.25
C VAL A 180 -11.56 1.83 3.74
N GLU A 181 -12.43 1.37 4.64
CA GLU A 181 -13.85 1.22 4.31
C GLU A 181 -14.46 2.60 4.06
N THR A 182 -14.98 2.82 2.85
CA THR A 182 -15.47 4.14 2.43
C THR A 182 -16.88 4.38 2.96
N HIS A 183 -17.06 5.49 3.66
CA HIS A 183 -18.38 5.99 4.08
C HIS A 183 -18.82 7.13 3.15
N ALA A 184 -20.13 7.23 2.89
CA ALA A 184 -20.66 8.38 2.16
C ALA A 184 -20.54 9.65 3.02
N PRO A 185 -20.40 10.84 2.44
CA PRO A 185 -20.38 12.09 3.19
C PRO A 185 -21.62 12.24 4.09
N GLY A 186 -21.42 12.57 5.36
CA GLY A 186 -22.46 12.69 6.39
C GLY A 186 -23.03 11.36 6.89
N ALA A 187 -22.45 10.22 6.50
CA ALA A 187 -22.84 8.92 7.05
C ALA A 187 -22.18 8.67 8.40
N GLU A 188 -22.93 8.04 9.32
CA GLU A 188 -22.35 7.51 10.56
C GLU A 188 -21.35 6.40 10.24
N ALA A 189 -20.18 6.48 10.89
CA ALA A 189 -19.09 5.54 10.72
C ALA A 189 -19.04 4.54 11.89
N THR A 190 -20.16 3.91 12.23
CA THR A 190 -20.24 3.02 13.42
C THR A 190 -19.30 1.81 13.36
N ASN A 191 -18.84 1.44 12.17
CA ASN A 191 -17.76 0.49 11.95
C ASN A 191 -16.83 1.00 10.86
N CYS A 192 -15.53 0.96 11.09
CA CYS A 192 -14.52 1.36 10.11
C CYS A 192 -13.38 0.35 10.07
N ARG A 193 -13.05 -0.13 8.88
CA ARG A 193 -11.86 -0.97 8.65
C ARG A 193 -10.76 -0.21 7.92
N VAL A 194 -9.53 -0.31 8.43
CA VAL A 194 -8.32 0.28 7.84
C VAL A 194 -7.24 -0.78 7.68
N SER A 195 -6.58 -0.85 6.53
CA SER A 195 -5.38 -1.65 6.31
C SER A 195 -4.16 -0.75 6.27
N ILE A 196 -3.22 -0.93 7.21
CA ILE A 196 -2.03 -0.10 7.37
C ILE A 196 -0.74 -0.90 7.26
N ILE A 197 0.36 -0.27 6.88
CA ILE A 197 1.68 -0.92 6.86
C ILE A 197 2.12 -1.28 8.28
N SER A 198 2.72 -2.46 8.48
CA SER A 198 3.23 -2.81 9.81
C SER A 198 4.45 -1.96 10.19
N PRO A 199 4.69 -1.69 11.49
CA PRO A 199 5.84 -0.91 11.94
C PRO A 199 7.18 -1.52 11.50
N TRP A 200 7.30 -2.84 11.57
CA TRP A 200 8.51 -3.55 11.15
C TRP A 200 8.76 -3.36 9.66
N TRP A 201 7.74 -3.53 8.81
CA TRP A 201 7.91 -3.39 7.36
C TRP A 201 8.17 -1.94 6.95
N LEU A 202 7.52 -0.98 7.60
CA LEU A 202 7.80 0.45 7.40
C LEU A 202 9.25 0.79 7.74
N THR A 203 9.77 0.25 8.85
CA THR A 203 11.17 0.42 9.26
C THR A 203 12.12 -0.16 8.22
N HIS A 204 11.84 -1.37 7.74
CA HIS A 204 12.61 -2.03 6.70
C HIS A 204 12.64 -1.20 5.40
N LEU A 205 11.48 -0.76 4.89
CA LEU A 205 11.39 0.05 3.67
C LEU A 205 12.14 1.38 3.79
N CYS A 206 11.99 2.08 4.92
CA CYS A 206 12.71 3.32 5.16
C CYS A 206 14.22 3.09 5.22
N THR A 207 14.68 2.03 5.89
CA THR A 207 16.11 1.68 5.98
C THR A 207 16.68 1.33 4.61
N GLU A 208 16.03 0.46 3.83
CA GLU A 208 16.55 0.03 2.53
C GLU A 208 16.61 1.15 1.49
N ASN A 209 15.61 2.04 1.50
CA ASN A 209 15.47 3.05 0.46
C ASN A 209 16.12 4.39 0.83
N LEU A 210 16.13 4.78 2.11
CA LEU A 210 16.81 5.99 2.57
C LEU A 210 18.27 5.70 2.97
N GLY A 211 18.61 4.47 3.36
CA GLY A 211 19.94 4.00 3.77
C GLY A 211 21.05 4.19 2.74
N LYS A 212 20.67 4.37 1.48
CA LYS A 212 21.60 4.55 0.35
C LYS A 212 22.05 6.01 0.17
N ARG A 213 21.57 6.93 1.01
CA ARG A 213 21.92 8.37 0.96
C ARG A 213 23.22 8.68 1.70
N LYS A 214 23.96 9.65 1.19
CA LYS A 214 25.19 10.15 1.84
C LYS A 214 24.92 10.86 3.18
N ASP A 215 23.74 11.45 3.33
CA ASP A 215 23.28 12.13 4.56
C ASP A 215 22.26 11.29 5.34
N TYR A 216 22.18 9.98 5.06
CA TYR A 216 21.24 9.05 5.67
C TYR A 216 21.22 9.19 7.19
N ASP A 217 22.37 9.10 7.85
CA ASP A 217 22.44 9.08 9.32
C ASP A 217 21.86 10.35 9.96
N GLN A 218 21.97 11.52 9.31
CA GLN A 218 21.44 12.78 9.83
C GLN A 218 19.92 12.88 9.65
N ALA A 219 19.42 12.63 8.43
CA ALA A 219 17.99 12.77 8.13
C ALA A 219 17.15 11.60 8.70
N TYR A 220 17.72 10.39 8.71
CA TYR A 220 17.07 9.20 9.26
C TYR A 220 16.89 9.30 10.77
N SER A 221 17.97 9.66 11.51
CA SER A 221 17.91 9.78 12.97
C SER A 221 17.06 10.96 13.45
N ALA A 222 17.13 12.10 12.77
CA ALA A 222 16.45 13.33 13.21
C ALA A 222 14.93 13.28 13.00
N ASP A 223 14.47 12.78 11.84
CA ASP A 223 13.08 12.90 11.40
C ASP A 223 12.36 11.56 11.22
N ILE A 224 13.01 10.57 10.60
CA ILE A 224 12.36 9.29 10.25
C ILE A 224 12.20 8.39 11.48
N VAL A 225 13.25 8.18 12.27
CA VAL A 225 13.21 7.34 13.48
C VAL A 225 12.15 7.85 14.46
N LYS A 226 12.05 9.17 14.67
CA LYS A 226 11.02 9.76 15.55
C LYS A 226 9.61 9.52 15.01
N SER A 227 9.41 9.66 13.70
CA SER A 227 8.11 9.47 13.06
C SER A 227 7.67 8.01 13.13
N ILE A 228 8.57 7.07 12.81
CA ILE A 228 8.34 5.62 12.96
C ILE A 228 8.06 5.27 14.42
N SER A 229 8.80 5.84 15.37
CA SER A 229 8.59 5.60 16.80
C SER A 229 7.19 6.05 17.24
N SER A 230 6.73 7.21 16.77
CA SER A 230 5.38 7.70 17.03
C SER A 230 4.32 6.77 16.45
N TYR A 231 4.48 6.36 15.20
CA TYR A 231 3.59 5.42 14.51
C TYR A 231 3.53 4.07 15.24
N ASN A 232 4.68 3.53 15.65
CA ASN A 232 4.75 2.28 16.41
C ASN A 232 4.04 2.40 17.76
N ARG A 233 4.19 3.51 18.50
CA ARG A 233 3.49 3.72 19.77
C ARG A 233 1.96 3.66 19.61
N VAL A 234 1.44 4.28 18.55
CA VAL A 234 -0.01 4.23 18.25
C VAL A 234 -0.44 2.79 17.99
N ILE A 235 0.32 2.03 17.20
CA ILE A 235 -0.03 0.63 16.90
C ILE A 235 0.08 -0.25 18.15
N GLN A 236 1.12 -0.11 18.96
CA GLN A 236 1.24 -0.83 20.23
C GLN A 236 0.06 -0.52 21.17
N HIS A 237 -0.35 0.75 21.23
CA HIS A 237 -1.54 1.13 21.99
C HIS A 237 -2.80 0.43 21.47
N LEU A 238 -3.00 0.36 20.15
CA LEU A 238 -4.11 -0.38 19.55
C LEU A 238 -4.09 -1.86 19.94
N PHE A 239 -2.93 -2.54 19.88
CA PHE A 239 -2.80 -3.93 20.31
C PHE A 239 -3.13 -4.12 21.79
N SER A 240 -2.68 -3.21 22.67
CA SER A 240 -3.02 -3.28 24.11
C SER A 240 -4.52 -3.17 24.39
N ARG A 241 -5.28 -2.50 23.50
CA ARG A 241 -6.74 -2.41 23.59
C ARG A 241 -7.45 -3.68 23.14
N VAL A 242 -6.84 -4.48 22.26
CA VAL A 242 -7.38 -5.80 21.86
C VAL A 242 -7.27 -6.80 23.01
N GLU A 243 -6.16 -6.78 23.74
CA GLU A 243 -5.89 -7.71 24.85
C GLU A 243 -6.67 -7.41 26.14
N SER A 244 -7.27 -6.21 26.24
CA SER A 244 -8.02 -5.75 27.42
C SER A 244 -9.51 -6.11 27.37
N LEU A 245 -9.95 -6.90 26.38
CA LEU A 245 -11.33 -7.36 26.15
C LEU A 245 -11.43 -8.88 26.32
#